data_AF-A0A2E5T298-F1
#
_entry.id   AF-A0A2E5T298-F1
#
_cell.length_a   1.000
_cell.length_b   1.000
_cell.length_c   1.000
_cell.angle_alpha   90.00
_cell.angle_beta   90.00
_cell.angle_gamma   90.00
#
_symmetry.space_group_name_H-M   'P 1'
#
loop_
_entity.id
_entity.type
_entity.pdbx_description
1 polymer ?
#
loop_
_entity_poly.entity_id
_entity_poly.type
_entity_poly.pdbx_seq_one_letter_code
_entity_poly.pdbx_strand_id
1 'polypeptide(L)'
;MNEYERQFIASSETFSDFSVYINLYNIDSLQDIINLFIKELRNTLEENNLTNLCKILDKKNFHIHGKTIEDILTSKKGDLFYICDHI
;
A
#
# COMPACT_ATOMS: atom_id res chain seq x y z
N MET A 1 -10.59 9.85 -10.30
CA MET A 1 -10.04 9.88 -8.93
C MET A 1 -10.78 10.89 -8.09
N ASN A 2 -11.28 10.43 -6.94
CA ASN A 2 -11.96 11.21 -5.91
C ASN A 2 -10.97 12.12 -5.17
N GLU A 3 -11.44 13.15 -4.45
CA GLU A 3 -10.63 14.02 -3.58
C GLU A 3 -10.04 13.28 -2.37
N TYR A 4 -10.66 12.17 -1.97
CA TYR A 4 -10.25 11.34 -0.84
C TYR A 4 -9.28 10.20 -1.21
N GLU A 5 -8.89 10.07 -2.48
CA GLU A 5 -7.95 9.02 -2.90
C GLU A 5 -6.50 9.50 -2.82
N ARG A 6 -5.62 8.65 -2.30
CA ARG A 6 -4.16 8.83 -2.38
C ARG A 6 -3.52 7.61 -3.01
N GLN A 7 -2.41 7.85 -3.72
CA GLN A 7 -1.64 6.78 -4.34
C GLN A 7 -0.59 6.25 -3.37
N PHE A 8 -0.61 4.94 -3.19
CA PHE A 8 0.38 4.21 -2.40
C PHE A 8 1.18 3.31 -3.34
N ILE A 9 2.52 3.36 -3.22
CA ILE A 9 3.45 2.70 -4.13
C ILE A 9 4.37 1.80 -3.30
N ALA A 10 4.56 0.55 -3.72
CA ALA A 10 5.55 -0.31 -3.11
C ALA A 10 6.96 0.15 -3.45
N SER A 11 7.73 0.48 -2.41
CA SER A 11 9.18 0.55 -2.44
C SER A 11 9.72 -0.77 -1.91
N SER A 12 9.63 -1.81 -2.76
CA SER A 12 10.05 -3.18 -2.46
C SER A 12 10.95 -3.68 -3.57
N GLU A 13 11.94 -4.50 -3.23
CA GLU A 13 12.77 -5.17 -4.24
C GLU A 13 11.92 -6.03 -5.19
N THR A 14 10.98 -6.80 -4.63
CA THR A 14 10.17 -7.77 -5.40
C THR A 14 8.92 -7.13 -5.99
N PHE A 15 8.29 -6.21 -5.25
CA PHE A 15 6.99 -5.64 -5.61
C PHE A 15 7.11 -4.17 -6.03
N SER A 16 8.28 -3.74 -6.49
CA SER A 16 8.54 -2.38 -6.94
C SER A 16 7.47 -1.90 -7.91
N ASP A 17 7.11 -0.62 -7.77
CA ASP A 17 6.16 0.10 -8.62
C ASP A 17 4.71 -0.41 -8.60
N PHE A 18 4.41 -1.51 -7.89
CA PHE A 18 3.02 -1.87 -7.62
C PHE A 18 2.35 -0.72 -6.86
N SER A 19 1.25 -0.21 -7.40
CA SER A 19 0.58 0.95 -6.82
C SER A 19 -0.92 0.80 -6.81
N VAL A 20 -1.53 1.37 -5.78
CA VAL A 20 -2.97 1.36 -5.58
C VAL A 20 -3.45 2.72 -5.10
N TYR A 21 -4.66 3.07 -5.53
CA TYR A 21 -5.37 4.22 -5.01
C TYR A 21 -6.26 3.77 -3.86
N ILE A 22 -6.02 4.31 -2.67
CA ILE A 22 -6.81 4.01 -1.48
C ILE A 22 -7.64 5.23 -1.12
N ASN A 23 -8.94 5.03 -0.91
CA ASN A 23 -9.86 6.05 -0.42
C ASN A 23 -9.72 6.18 1.11
N LEU A 24 -9.38 7.40 1.57
CA LEU A 24 -9.09 7.71 2.96
C LEU A 24 -10.33 7.98 3.84
N TYR A 25 -11.55 7.95 3.28
CA TYR A 25 -12.77 8.35 3.99
C TYR A 25 -13.04 7.54 5.29
N ASN A 26 -12.70 6.25 5.31
CA ASN A 26 -12.89 5.36 6.46
C ASN A 26 -11.55 4.74 6.91
N ILE A 27 -10.49 5.52 6.93
CA ILE A 27 -9.16 5.08 7.36
C ILE A 27 -8.82 5.73 8.69
N ASP A 28 -8.60 4.90 9.71
CA ASP A 28 -8.30 5.37 11.08
C ASP A 28 -6.82 5.22 11.44
N SER A 29 -6.08 4.38 10.72
CA SER A 29 -4.68 4.08 11.02
C SER A 29 -3.82 3.81 9.78
N LEU A 30 -2.50 3.92 9.94
CA LEU A 30 -1.54 3.47 8.93
C LEU A 30 -1.71 1.97 8.63
N GLN A 31 -2.10 1.18 9.63
CA GLN A 31 -2.29 -0.26 9.46
C GLN A 31 -3.45 -0.57 8.52
N ASP A 32 -4.52 0.23 8.52
CA ASP A 32 -5.65 0.04 7.61
C ASP A 32 -5.21 0.24 6.15
N ILE A 33 -4.39 1.26 5.90
CA ILE A 33 -3.79 1.52 4.59
C ILE A 33 -2.92 0.34 4.17
N ILE A 34 -2.03 -0.13 5.04
CA ILE A 34 -1.13 -1.26 4.77
C ILE A 34 -1.94 -2.53 4.48
N ASN A 35 -2.99 -2.80 5.24
CA ASN A 35 -3.84 -3.97 5.05
C ASN A 35 -4.58 -3.93 3.71
N LEU A 36 -5.14 -2.77 3.33
CA LEU A 36 -5.76 -2.58 2.03
C LEU A 36 -4.75 -2.77 0.90
N PHE A 37 -3.56 -2.18 1.04
CA PHE A 37 -2.48 -2.32 0.07
C PHE A 37 -2.07 -3.79 -0.14
N ILE A 38 -1.82 -4.52 0.95
CA ILE A 38 -1.45 -5.95 0.92
C ILE A 38 -2.60 -6.78 0.31
N LYS A 39 -3.85 -6.46 0.63
CA LYS A 39 -5.02 -7.15 0.08
C LYS A 39 -5.07 -6.99 -1.44
N GLU A 40 -4.94 -5.77 -1.96
CA GLU A 40 -4.96 -5.53 -3.40
C GLU A 40 -3.77 -6.17 -4.12
N LEU A 41 -2.58 -6.12 -3.51
CA LEU A 41 -1.41 -6.83 -4.01
C LEU A 41 -1.67 -8.34 -4.07
N ARG A 42 -2.18 -8.94 -2.99
CA ARG A 42 -2.51 -10.37 -2.95
C ARG A 42 -3.54 -10.74 -4.01
N ASN A 43 -4.63 -9.98 -4.10
CA ASN A 43 -5.69 -10.23 -5.09
C ASN A 43 -5.10 -10.25 -6.51
N THR A 44 -4.26 -9.25 -6.84
CA THR A 44 -3.59 -9.18 -8.14
C THR A 44 -2.74 -10.43 -8.42
N LEU A 45 -1.97 -10.89 -7.43
CA LEU A 45 -1.13 -12.09 -7.58
C LEU A 45 -1.98 -13.36 -7.74
N GLU A 46 -3.05 -13.50 -6.96
CA GLU A 46 -3.95 -14.67 -6.98
C GLU A 46 -4.75 -14.75 -8.29
N GLU A 47 -5.30 -13.62 -8.75
CA GLU A 47 -6.03 -13.52 -10.02
C GLU A 47 -5.17 -13.90 -11.23
N ASN A 48 -3.85 -13.68 -11.13
CA ASN A 48 -2.88 -14.04 -12.17
C ASN A 48 -2.17 -15.39 -11.91
N ASN A 49 -2.63 -16.18 -10.94
CA ASN A 49 -2.05 -17.48 -10.57
C ASN A 49 -0.56 -17.43 -10.18
N LEU A 50 -0.08 -16.30 -9.67
CA LEU A 50 1.32 -16.06 -9.28
C LEU A 50 1.61 -16.60 -7.86
N THR A 51 1.30 -17.86 -7.62
CA THR A 51 1.31 -18.49 -6.28
C THR A 51 2.64 -18.38 -5.52
N ASN A 52 3.78 -18.39 -6.21
CA ASN A 52 5.08 -18.21 -5.56
C ASN A 52 5.28 -16.78 -5.04
N LEU A 53 4.73 -15.77 -5.73
CA LEU A 53 4.77 -14.39 -5.25
C LEU A 53 3.85 -14.19 -4.05
N CYS A 54 2.71 -14.89 -3.97
CA CYS A 54 1.88 -14.91 -2.75
C CYS A 54 2.67 -15.41 -1.53
N LYS A 55 3.45 -16.49 -1.68
CA LYS A 55 4.30 -17.02 -0.61
C LYS A 55 5.43 -16.08 -0.21
N ILE A 56 5.93 -15.25 -1.14
CA ILE A 56 6.92 -14.22 -0.85
C ILE A 56 6.25 -13.08 -0.07
N LEU A 57 5.07 -12.64 -0.53
CA LEU A 57 4.25 -11.62 0.13
C LEU A 57 3.95 -11.98 1.59
N ASP A 58 3.60 -13.25 1.88
CA ASP A 58 3.34 -13.75 3.24
C ASP A 58 4.51 -13.56 4.22
N LYS A 59 5.73 -13.40 3.71
CA LYS A 59 6.96 -13.25 4.51
C LYS A 59 7.42 -11.80 4.65
N LYS A 60 6.76 -10.86 3.98
CA LYS A 60 7.12 -9.44 3.99
C LYS A 60 6.40 -8.71 5.12
N ASN A 61 7.07 -7.70 5.66
CA ASN A 61 6.50 -6.82 6.66
C ASN A 61 6.43 -5.39 6.12
N PHE A 62 5.27 -5.03 5.57
CA PHE A 62 5.06 -3.73 4.96
C PHE A 62 4.81 -2.63 6.00
N HIS A 63 5.37 -1.45 5.77
CA HIS A 63 5.15 -0.27 6.60
C HIS A 63 5.37 1.03 5.81
N ILE A 64 4.89 2.14 6.37
CA ILE A 64 5.05 3.48 5.81
C ILE A 64 6.11 4.21 6.64
N HIS A 65 7.18 4.69 6.02
CA HIS A 65 8.23 5.45 6.71
C HIS A 65 7.90 6.93 6.82
N GLY A 66 8.19 7.53 7.98
CA GLY A 66 8.30 8.98 8.13
C GLY A 66 7.00 9.76 7.90
N LYS A 67 5.85 9.09 7.98
CA LYS A 67 4.51 9.69 7.87
C LYS A 67 3.64 9.20 9.00
N THR A 68 2.94 10.12 9.65
CA THR A 68 1.84 9.77 10.54
C THR A 68 0.55 9.61 9.74
N ILE A 69 -0.52 9.11 10.37
CA ILE A 69 -1.82 9.04 9.71
C ILE A 69 -2.35 10.45 9.40
N GLU A 70 -2.12 11.41 10.29
CA GLU A 70 -2.51 12.81 10.11
C GLU A 70 -1.83 13.45 8.88
N ASP A 71 -0.54 13.17 8.66
CA ASP A 71 0.19 13.63 7.48
C ASP A 71 -0.50 13.16 6.18
N ILE A 72 -0.99 11.92 6.17
CA ILE A 72 -1.64 11.31 5.01
C ILE A 72 -3.06 11.87 4.83
N LEU A 73 -3.85 11.96 5.90
CA LEU A 73 -5.22 12.46 5.86
C LEU A 73 -5.31 13.94 5.44
N THR A 74 -4.29 14.74 5.78
CA THR A 74 -4.22 16.17 5.43
C THR A 74 -3.42 16.47 4.16
N SER A 75 -2.86 15.44 3.51
CA SER A 75 -2.06 15.57 2.29
C SER A 75 -2.85 16.05 1.08
N LYS A 76 -2.16 16.43 0.01
CA LYS A 76 -2.77 16.77 -1.28
C LYS A 76 -2.92 15.52 -2.15
N LYS A 77 -3.89 15.54 -3.07
CA LYS A 77 -4.18 14.44 -3.99
C LYS A 77 -2.98 13.94 -4.82
N GLY A 78 -2.02 14.82 -5.11
CA GLY A 78 -0.82 14.48 -5.88
C GLY A 78 0.36 13.98 -5.04
N ASP A 79 0.22 13.92 -3.72
CA ASP A 79 1.28 13.44 -2.86
C ASP A 79 1.39 11.92 -2.98
N LEU A 80 2.63 11.43 -3.11
CA LEU A 80 2.95 10.01 -3.23
C LEU A 80 3.38 9.45 -1.89
N PHE A 81 2.88 8.25 -1.57
CA PHE A 81 3.22 7.53 -0.34
C PHE A 81 3.87 6.20 -0.68
N TYR A 82 5.04 5.96 -0.09
CA TYR A 82 5.77 4.72 -0.30
C TYR A 82 5.55 3.75 0.86
N ILE A 83 5.26 2.49 0.51
CA ILE A 83 5.13 1.38 1.45
C ILE A 83 6.31 0.43 1.22
N CYS A 84 7.12 0.25 2.25
CA CYS A 84 8.39 -0.49 2.19
C CYS A 84 8.26 -1.83 2.91
N ASP A 85 9.00 -2.85 2.46
CA ASP A 85 9.05 -4.18 3.06
C ASP A 85 10.42 -4.54 3.68
N HIS A 86 11.29 -3.55 3.82
CA HIS A 86 12.64 -3.67 4.37
C HIS A 86 12.75 -2.99 5.75
N ILE A 87 13.37 -3.64 6.73
CA ILE A 87 13.60 -3.06 8.07
C ILE A 87 14.74 -2.04 8.02
#